data_AF-A0A7X6L4N6-F1
#
_entry.id   AF-A0A7X6L4N6-F1
#
_cell.length_a   1.000
_cell.length_b   1.000
_cell.length_c   1.000
_cell.angle_alpha   90.00
_cell.angle_beta   90.00
_cell.angle_gamma   90.00
#
_symmetry.space_group_name_H-M   'P 1'
#
loop_
_entity.id
_entity.type
_entity.pdbx_description
1 polymer ?
#
loop_
_entity_poly.entity_id
_entity_poly.type
_entity_poly.pdbx_seq_one_letter_code
_entity_poly.pdbx_strand_id
1 'polypeptide(L)'
;MNVDARHHPDDDQSKRGPGDETSTRQRLLDNGHNTTDAQKMWHVDTRGKSDDRPARPVTGADPPLTTAAERLRQNDYPDPGAIRREPDTGSSDHAQATEQTTAPPTFDQTATRDTELRSASDDAPDTQLESTRERIMADAAARAEQQLDEVCTVFGIDTPERIGAVAKARDVIAETLAPFTVDATIRLLRGVRSEIAEQPNAVVGIVYRDGGTIGMAIKELDADLYESHCRPVYLSRKTTEAVLQDQENAAERTFSLPEQFRVRDKPDPAEIPGASMRTGKHLVRSGLPVTTPGAHIILVDSGHKGTIQEQLNAAFPKPTYSGHYLFHVQAERDPHPDAKTGHVLHQSPERTFPAEADDPARIYAEKDPAVVFEHLLRGIMSTTHGHDNRGSPIHAREIPSLDQINPLVVAPEYADRGVRIAIMDIAQRTVTNCARTIAELDKAGIDYQPNLAEQARTCTQRVRSWAHGHDTGDPAFNALADSFVRRADKDLIPRLRAVITDLELGEAATTAAWRGYQQLSLADKERYVEQLELTTRSPGSAPPEGTPHG
;
A
#
# COMPACT_ATOMS: atom_id res chain seq x y z
N MET A 1 -16.40 31.75 -11.31
CA MET A 1 -16.34 31.82 -9.83
C MET A 1 -15.04 31.16 -9.42
N ASN A 2 -14.12 31.93 -8.83
CA ASN A 2 -12.80 31.45 -8.42
C ASN A 2 -12.96 30.50 -7.23
N VAL A 3 -12.58 29.24 -7.42
CA VAL A 3 -12.49 28.28 -6.33
C VAL A 3 -11.08 28.39 -5.75
N ASP A 4 -11.04 28.91 -4.53
CA ASP A 4 -9.88 29.10 -3.69
C ASP A 4 -9.27 27.74 -3.32
N ALA A 5 -8.07 27.45 -3.84
CA ALA A 5 -7.29 26.26 -3.53
C ALA A 5 -6.71 26.41 -2.11
N ARG A 6 -7.49 25.99 -1.12
CA ARG A 6 -7.07 26.01 0.28
C ARG A 6 -5.85 25.12 0.49
N HIS A 7 -4.83 25.71 1.10
CA HIS A 7 -3.65 25.09 1.67
C HIS A 7 -3.97 23.76 2.37
N HIS A 8 -3.30 22.69 1.92
CA HIS A 8 -3.04 21.54 2.77
C HIS A 8 -2.03 21.93 3.85
N PRO A 9 -2.17 21.46 5.10
CA PRO A 9 -1.13 21.65 6.10
C PRO A 9 0.08 20.79 5.72
N ASP A 10 1.18 21.47 5.40
CA ASP A 10 2.53 20.92 5.42
C ASP A 10 2.91 20.62 6.87
N ASP A 11 3.15 19.35 7.18
CA ASP A 11 3.87 18.97 8.39
C ASP A 11 5.38 19.06 8.13
N ASP A 12 5.93 20.11 8.72
CA ASP A 12 7.25 20.23 9.34
C ASP A 12 8.50 20.57 8.50
N GLN A 13 8.63 21.87 8.18
CA GLN A 13 9.92 22.57 8.17
C GLN A 13 9.96 23.64 9.28
N SER A 14 10.66 23.31 10.37
CA SER A 14 11.43 24.13 11.33
C SER A 14 10.97 25.56 11.69
N LYS A 15 10.94 25.86 13.00
CA LYS A 15 11.18 27.21 13.53
C LYS A 15 12.49 27.28 14.33
N ARG A 16 13.57 27.75 13.68
CA ARG A 16 14.61 28.55 14.35
C ARG A 16 14.17 30.01 14.26
N GLY A 17 14.06 30.69 15.40
CA GLY A 17 13.65 32.09 15.48
C GLY A 17 14.74 33.09 15.03
N PRO A 18 14.36 34.33 14.69
CA PRO A 18 15.29 35.37 14.23
C PRO A 18 15.69 36.38 15.32
N GLY A 19 16.88 36.98 15.15
CA GLY A 19 17.36 38.23 15.80
C GLY A 19 17.82 38.10 17.26
N ASP A 20 18.89 38.76 17.74
CA ASP A 20 19.34 40.10 17.35
C ASP A 20 20.85 40.32 17.60
N GLU A 21 21.40 41.28 16.86
CA GLU A 21 22.80 41.70 16.80
C GLU A 21 23.28 42.45 18.07
N THR A 22 24.56 42.30 18.45
CA THR A 22 25.61 43.36 18.37
C THR A 22 26.79 43.14 19.33
N SER A 23 27.98 43.39 18.78
CA SER A 23 29.09 44.13 19.38
C SER A 23 30.39 43.39 19.80
N THR A 24 31.43 43.76 19.04
CA THR A 24 32.84 44.04 19.42
C THR A 24 33.92 42.94 19.47
N ARG A 25 34.82 43.08 18.49
CA ARG A 25 36.30 43.17 18.57
C ARG A 25 37.15 42.01 19.15
N GLN A 26 37.89 41.40 18.22
CA GLN A 26 39.37 41.49 18.08
C GLN A 26 40.28 40.77 19.10
N ARG A 27 40.91 39.67 18.65
CA ARG A 27 42.33 39.21 18.86
C ARG A 27 42.45 37.77 18.33
N LEU A 28 43.10 37.51 17.19
CA LEU A 28 44.51 37.15 17.00
C LEU A 28 45.16 36.20 18.04
N LEU A 29 45.59 35.05 17.48
CA LEU A 29 46.78 34.22 17.77
C LEU A 29 46.73 33.07 18.81
N ASP A 30 47.00 31.89 18.24
CA ASP A 30 48.01 30.88 18.62
C ASP A 30 47.84 29.92 19.80
N ASN A 31 48.31 28.70 19.47
CA ASN A 31 48.75 27.57 20.30
C ASN A 31 47.62 26.77 20.97
N GLY A 32 47.61 25.45 20.96
CA GLY A 32 48.66 24.46 20.76
C GLY A 32 48.31 23.25 21.63
N HIS A 33 48.60 22.06 21.12
CA HIS A 33 48.66 20.73 21.75
C HIS A 33 48.12 20.52 23.18
N ASN A 34 47.28 19.50 23.36
CA ASN A 34 47.67 18.30 24.11
C ASN A 34 46.58 17.21 24.10
N THR A 35 47.02 16.02 23.73
CA THR A 35 46.49 14.70 24.06
C THR A 35 46.50 14.44 25.57
N THR A 36 45.50 13.77 26.14
CA THR A 36 45.66 12.50 26.89
C THR A 36 44.35 11.95 27.47
N ASP A 37 44.34 10.63 27.54
CA ASP A 37 43.36 9.70 28.11
C ASP A 37 42.82 10.06 29.50
N ALA A 38 41.56 9.66 29.75
CA ALA A 38 41.18 9.01 31.00
C ALA A 38 39.82 8.29 30.88
N GLN A 39 39.89 6.98 30.64
CA GLN A 39 38.93 6.03 31.19
C GLN A 39 38.95 6.10 32.72
N LYS A 40 37.79 6.10 33.39
CA LYS A 40 37.50 5.22 34.54
C LYS A 40 36.08 5.40 35.10
N MET A 41 35.43 4.24 35.22
CA MET A 41 34.59 3.75 36.33
C MET A 41 33.41 4.61 36.78
N TRP A 42 32.19 4.07 36.68
CA TRP A 42 31.31 3.83 37.84
C TRP A 42 30.51 2.54 37.59
N HIS A 43 30.91 1.46 38.26
CA HIS A 43 30.11 0.27 38.54
C HIS A 43 29.28 0.58 39.79
N VAL A 44 27.96 0.35 39.75
CA VAL A 44 27.13 0.27 40.96
C VAL A 44 26.42 -1.08 40.97
N ASP A 45 26.79 -1.86 41.97
CA ASP A 45 26.18 -3.09 42.44
C ASP A 45 24.90 -2.77 43.22
N THR A 46 23.78 -3.41 42.89
CA THR A 46 22.68 -3.60 43.83
C THR A 46 22.13 -5.01 43.70
N ARG A 47 22.61 -5.90 44.58
CA ARG A 47 21.96 -7.17 44.93
C ARG A 47 20.95 -6.95 46.06
N GLY A 48 19.78 -7.58 45.92
CA GLY A 48 19.11 -8.25 47.02
C GLY A 48 17.71 -7.73 47.37
N LYS A 49 16.67 -8.44 46.90
CA LYS A 49 15.80 -9.26 47.75
C LYS A 49 14.81 -10.06 46.90
N SER A 50 14.87 -11.37 47.10
CA SER A 50 13.99 -12.42 46.60
C SER A 50 12.67 -12.44 47.36
N ASP A 51 11.55 -12.54 46.64
CA ASP A 51 10.30 -13.09 47.18
C ASP A 51 9.81 -14.20 46.24
N ASP A 52 9.83 -15.42 46.79
CA ASP A 52 9.38 -16.66 46.17
C ASP A 52 7.85 -16.79 46.26
N ARG A 53 7.16 -16.82 45.10
CA ARG A 53 5.95 -17.62 44.88
C ARG A 53 5.86 -18.08 43.43
N PRO A 54 5.70 -19.39 43.15
CA PRO A 54 5.62 -19.89 41.78
C PRO A 54 4.22 -19.71 41.21
N ALA A 55 4.09 -18.89 40.16
CA ALA A 55 2.92 -18.89 39.30
C ALA A 55 2.97 -20.14 38.38
N ARG A 56 1.89 -20.91 38.37
CA ARG A 56 1.67 -22.03 37.44
C ARG A 56 1.71 -21.53 35.99
N PRO A 57 2.40 -22.21 35.06
CA PRO A 57 2.32 -21.88 33.64
C PRO A 57 0.97 -22.36 33.09
N VAL A 58 0.20 -21.42 32.54
CA VAL A 58 -0.89 -21.72 31.61
C VAL A 58 -0.22 -22.08 30.28
N THR A 59 -0.23 -23.38 29.95
CA THR A 59 0.22 -23.89 28.66
C THR A 59 -0.84 -23.61 27.60
N GLY A 60 -0.76 -22.46 26.95
CA GLY A 60 -1.26 -22.25 25.59
C GLY A 60 -0.05 -22.22 24.68
N ALA A 61 0.30 -23.36 24.09
CA ALA A 61 1.41 -23.43 23.15
C ALA A 61 1.01 -22.69 21.87
N ASP A 62 1.69 -21.59 21.56
CA ASP A 62 1.68 -21.04 20.21
C ASP A 62 2.15 -22.14 19.23
N PRO A 63 1.43 -22.41 18.13
CA PRO A 63 1.90 -23.35 17.13
C PRO A 63 3.23 -22.85 16.56
N PRO A 64 4.14 -23.76 16.16
CA PRO A 64 5.45 -23.38 15.65
C PRO A 64 5.31 -22.46 14.42
N LEU A 65 5.79 -21.23 14.55
CA LEU A 65 5.81 -20.18 13.51
C LEU A 65 6.46 -20.63 12.19
N THR A 66 7.26 -21.69 12.21
CA THR A 66 8.03 -22.18 11.07
C THR A 66 7.15 -22.78 9.97
N THR A 67 6.16 -23.62 10.28
CA THR A 67 5.34 -24.29 9.24
C THR A 67 4.33 -23.34 8.58
N ALA A 68 3.76 -22.39 9.32
CA ALA A 68 2.86 -21.39 8.76
C ALA A 68 3.62 -20.36 7.88
N ALA A 69 4.81 -19.94 8.30
CA ALA A 69 5.65 -19.04 7.50
C ALA A 69 6.19 -19.71 6.23
N GLU A 70 6.47 -21.00 6.27
CA GLU A 70 6.94 -21.77 5.11
C GLU A 70 5.81 -22.05 4.11
N ARG A 71 4.59 -22.33 4.58
CA ARG A 71 3.38 -22.42 3.74
C ARG A 71 3.00 -21.08 3.12
N LEU A 72 3.18 -19.97 3.84
CA LEU A 72 2.95 -18.62 3.32
C LEU A 72 3.95 -18.15 2.26
N ARG A 73 5.17 -18.71 2.25
CA ARG A 73 6.11 -18.51 1.13
C ARG A 73 5.73 -19.33 -0.10
N GLN A 74 4.96 -20.41 0.08
CA GLN A 74 4.57 -21.33 -1.00
C GLN A 74 3.23 -20.96 -1.65
N ASN A 75 2.36 -20.20 -0.96
CA ASN A 75 1.12 -19.69 -1.52
C ASN A 75 1.37 -18.39 -2.31
N ASP A 76 1.35 -18.47 -3.65
CA ASP A 76 1.23 -17.41 -4.66
C ASP A 76 2.14 -16.16 -4.63
N TYR A 77 3.03 -16.01 -3.65
CA TYR A 77 4.10 -15.01 -3.74
C TYR A 77 5.16 -15.55 -4.71
N PRO A 78 5.41 -14.87 -5.85
CA PRO A 78 6.46 -15.29 -6.77
C PRO A 78 7.78 -15.29 -6.01
N ASP A 79 8.39 -16.47 -5.84
CA ASP A 79 9.75 -16.59 -5.31
C ASP A 79 10.68 -15.85 -6.29
N PRO A 80 11.31 -14.73 -5.90
CA PRO A 80 12.25 -14.01 -6.76
C PRO A 80 13.49 -14.85 -7.11
N GLY A 81 13.68 -16.03 -6.50
CA GLY A 81 14.71 -17.02 -6.82
C GLY A 81 14.34 -18.03 -7.92
N ALA A 82 13.07 -18.14 -8.33
CA ALA A 82 12.60 -19.19 -9.22
C ALA A 82 12.62 -18.83 -10.73
N ILE A 83 13.25 -17.72 -11.11
CA ILE A 83 13.47 -17.36 -12.53
C ILE A 83 14.46 -18.38 -13.11
N ARG A 84 13.94 -19.29 -13.95
CA ARG A 84 14.69 -20.31 -14.68
C ARG A 84 15.90 -19.67 -15.38
N ARG A 85 17.09 -20.19 -15.09
CA ARG A 85 18.25 -20.06 -15.98
C ARG A 85 17.91 -20.84 -17.26
N GLU A 86 17.75 -20.13 -18.37
CA GLU A 86 17.85 -20.78 -19.68
C GLU A 86 19.28 -21.35 -19.83
N PRO A 87 19.43 -22.57 -20.38
CA PRO A 87 20.74 -23.09 -20.68
C PRO A 87 21.30 -22.38 -21.92
N ASP A 88 22.51 -21.84 -21.77
CA ASP A 88 23.38 -21.47 -22.89
C ASP A 88 23.57 -22.68 -23.82
N THR A 89 23.05 -22.60 -25.03
CA THR A 89 23.54 -23.38 -26.17
C THR A 89 23.81 -22.45 -27.34
N GLY A 90 25.08 -22.09 -27.49
CA GLY A 90 25.58 -21.39 -28.67
C GLY A 90 25.90 -22.33 -29.84
N SER A 91 25.80 -21.74 -31.04
CA SER A 91 26.53 -22.05 -32.29
C SER A 91 26.17 -23.37 -33.00
N SER A 92 25.98 -23.49 -34.33
CA SER A 92 26.26 -22.61 -35.48
C SER A 92 25.65 -23.20 -36.77
N ASP A 93 25.35 -22.30 -37.71
CA ASP A 93 25.55 -22.37 -39.18
C ASP A 93 24.59 -23.04 -40.19
N HIS A 94 24.37 -22.21 -41.23
CA HIS A 94 24.05 -22.45 -42.65
C HIS A 94 22.60 -22.50 -43.17
N ALA A 95 22.15 -21.30 -43.58
CA ALA A 95 21.70 -20.90 -44.93
C ALA A 95 20.95 -21.89 -45.83
N GLN A 96 19.74 -21.50 -46.26
CA GLN A 96 19.44 -21.24 -47.67
C GLN A 96 18.12 -20.48 -47.85
N ALA A 97 18.14 -19.56 -48.82
CA ALA A 97 17.06 -18.67 -49.19
C ALA A 97 16.05 -19.36 -50.12
N THR A 98 14.77 -19.00 -49.97
CA THR A 98 13.79 -19.05 -51.06
C THR A 98 12.80 -17.90 -50.90
N GLU A 99 12.81 -17.02 -51.90
CA GLU A 99 11.82 -15.99 -52.15
C GLU A 99 10.46 -16.65 -52.44
N GLN A 100 9.40 -16.17 -51.79
CA GLN A 100 8.05 -16.37 -52.30
C GLN A 100 7.19 -15.12 -52.03
N THR A 101 7.07 -14.35 -53.11
CA THR A 101 6.13 -13.26 -53.31
C THR A 101 4.71 -13.82 -53.42
N THR A 102 3.78 -13.39 -52.55
CA THR A 102 2.34 -13.51 -52.80
C THR A 102 1.60 -12.26 -52.35
N ALA A 103 0.85 -11.72 -53.31
CA ALA A 103 0.01 -10.53 -53.23
C ALA A 103 -1.34 -10.84 -52.51
N PRO A 104 -2.11 -9.81 -52.08
CA PRO A 104 -3.24 -9.97 -51.17
C PRO A 104 -4.53 -10.41 -51.89
N PRO A 105 -5.47 -11.09 -51.21
CA PRO A 105 -6.75 -11.43 -51.82
C PRO A 105 -7.74 -10.26 -51.71
N THR A 106 -8.26 -9.88 -52.87
CA THR A 106 -9.45 -9.05 -53.09
C THR A 106 -10.70 -9.86 -52.71
N PHE A 107 -11.53 -9.34 -51.81
CA PHE A 107 -12.87 -9.88 -51.53
C PHE A 107 -13.92 -9.01 -52.22
N ASP A 108 -14.51 -9.53 -53.30
CA ASP A 108 -15.88 -9.19 -53.67
C ASP A 108 -16.44 -10.26 -54.61
N GLN A 109 -17.51 -10.95 -54.17
CA GLN A 109 -18.66 -11.31 -55.01
C GLN A 109 -19.72 -12.08 -54.20
N THR A 110 -20.83 -11.39 -54.07
CA THR A 110 -22.22 -11.85 -53.93
C THR A 110 -22.54 -13.14 -54.68
N ALA A 111 -23.13 -14.11 -53.97
CA ALA A 111 -23.98 -15.15 -54.57
C ALA A 111 -25.15 -15.48 -53.62
N THR A 112 -26.32 -14.97 -54.00
CA THR A 112 -27.66 -15.58 -53.88
C THR A 112 -27.82 -16.76 -52.91
N ARG A 113 -28.45 -16.49 -51.76
CA ARG A 113 -29.03 -17.48 -50.87
C ARG A 113 -30.50 -17.65 -51.22
N ASP A 114 -30.81 -18.77 -51.86
CA ASP A 114 -32.17 -19.25 -52.01
C ASP A 114 -32.66 -19.87 -50.69
N THR A 115 -33.95 -19.65 -50.49
CA THR A 115 -34.74 -19.84 -49.28
C THR A 115 -35.07 -21.31 -49.08
N GLU A 116 -34.48 -21.97 -48.09
CA GLU A 116 -35.05 -23.19 -47.52
C GLU A 116 -35.35 -22.98 -46.04
N LEU A 117 -36.65 -23.02 -45.74
CA LEU A 117 -37.24 -23.00 -44.42
C LEU A 117 -36.57 -24.05 -43.51
N ARG A 118 -35.74 -23.58 -42.60
CA ARG A 118 -35.55 -24.21 -41.31
C ARG A 118 -36.10 -23.26 -40.27
N SER A 119 -37.15 -23.72 -39.58
CA SER A 119 -37.71 -23.08 -38.40
C SER A 119 -36.59 -22.77 -37.40
N ALA A 120 -36.17 -21.50 -37.40
CA ALA A 120 -35.32 -20.95 -36.37
C ALA A 120 -36.15 -20.89 -35.09
N SER A 121 -35.72 -21.64 -34.08
CA SER A 121 -36.11 -21.37 -32.70
C SER A 121 -35.46 -20.05 -32.30
N ASP A 122 -36.20 -18.96 -32.40
CA ASP A 122 -35.76 -17.60 -32.03
C ASP A 122 -35.65 -17.38 -30.51
N ASP A 123 -35.71 -18.43 -29.68
CA ASP A 123 -35.61 -18.37 -28.20
C ASP A 123 -34.28 -18.90 -27.62
N ALA A 124 -33.27 -19.20 -28.46
CA ALA A 124 -32.10 -20.01 -28.05
C ALA A 124 -30.78 -19.29 -27.65
N PRO A 125 -30.41 -18.09 -28.12
CA PRO A 125 -29.08 -17.52 -27.82
C PRO A 125 -28.98 -16.92 -26.41
N ASP A 126 -30.03 -16.27 -25.91
CA ASP A 126 -30.01 -15.59 -24.60
C ASP A 126 -29.96 -16.60 -23.45
N THR A 127 -30.66 -17.74 -23.57
CA THR A 127 -30.67 -18.81 -22.56
C THR A 127 -29.32 -19.49 -22.38
N GLN A 128 -28.50 -19.59 -23.44
CA GLN A 128 -27.14 -20.16 -23.37
C GLN A 128 -26.14 -19.22 -22.68
N LEU A 129 -26.24 -17.91 -22.94
CA LEU A 129 -25.41 -16.90 -22.28
C LEU A 129 -25.78 -16.76 -20.80
N GLU A 130 -27.07 -16.80 -20.46
CA GLU A 130 -27.54 -16.83 -19.08
C GLU A 130 -27.03 -18.06 -18.34
N SER A 131 -27.17 -19.26 -18.93
CA SER A 131 -26.63 -20.49 -18.32
C SER A 131 -25.10 -20.44 -18.16
N THR A 132 -24.38 -19.84 -19.11
CA THR A 132 -22.93 -19.65 -19.01
C THR A 132 -22.57 -18.68 -17.89
N ARG A 133 -23.29 -17.56 -17.76
CA ARG A 133 -23.13 -16.58 -16.68
C ARG A 133 -23.36 -17.25 -15.33
N GLU A 134 -24.46 -17.99 -15.17
CA GLU A 134 -24.79 -18.70 -13.94
C GLU A 134 -23.69 -19.67 -13.52
N ARG A 135 -23.14 -20.45 -14.48
CA ARG A 135 -22.01 -21.34 -14.21
C ARG A 135 -20.77 -20.58 -13.74
N ILE A 136 -20.39 -19.50 -14.43
CA ILE A 136 -19.23 -18.68 -14.05
C ILE A 136 -19.41 -18.09 -12.64
N MET A 137 -20.62 -17.62 -12.31
CA MET A 137 -20.93 -17.13 -10.97
C MET A 137 -20.88 -18.24 -9.91
N ALA A 138 -21.40 -19.44 -10.22
CA ALA A 138 -21.34 -20.59 -9.33
C ALA A 138 -19.89 -21.04 -9.07
N ASP A 139 -19.06 -21.09 -10.11
CA ASP A 139 -17.64 -21.40 -9.99
C ASP A 139 -16.91 -20.33 -9.15
N ALA A 140 -17.24 -19.05 -9.34
CA ALA A 140 -16.70 -17.96 -8.53
C ALA A 140 -17.06 -18.08 -7.05
N ALA A 141 -18.31 -18.46 -6.74
CA ALA A 141 -18.77 -18.70 -5.37
C ALA A 141 -18.05 -19.91 -4.75
N ALA A 142 -17.91 -21.01 -5.48
CA ALA A 142 -17.18 -22.19 -5.01
C ALA A 142 -15.70 -21.87 -4.72
N ARG A 143 -15.04 -21.08 -5.58
CA ARG A 143 -13.69 -20.58 -5.34
C ARG A 143 -13.61 -19.70 -4.08
N ALA A 144 -14.59 -18.83 -3.85
CA ALA A 144 -14.62 -17.95 -2.68
C ALA A 144 -14.75 -18.73 -1.36
N GLU A 145 -15.52 -19.81 -1.34
CA GLU A 145 -15.63 -20.71 -0.17
C GLU A 145 -14.32 -21.49 0.05
N GLN A 146 -13.74 -22.05 -1.01
CA GLN A 146 -12.44 -22.72 -0.92
C GLN A 146 -11.34 -21.78 -0.39
N GLN A 147 -11.28 -20.55 -0.90
CA GLN A 147 -10.30 -19.55 -0.46
C GLN A 147 -10.49 -19.19 1.03
N LEU A 148 -11.73 -19.09 1.49
CA LEU A 148 -12.02 -18.85 2.91
C LEU A 148 -11.50 -20.00 3.78
N ASP A 149 -11.79 -21.24 3.41
CA ASP A 149 -11.33 -22.43 4.13
C ASP A 149 -9.80 -22.52 4.17
N GLU A 150 -9.13 -22.23 3.05
CA GLU A 150 -7.68 -22.20 2.95
C GLU A 150 -7.06 -21.14 3.87
N VAL A 151 -7.59 -19.91 3.84
CA VAL A 151 -7.14 -18.81 4.70
C VAL A 151 -7.34 -19.17 6.16
N CYS A 152 -8.53 -19.61 6.55
CA CYS A 152 -8.83 -20.00 7.91
C CYS A 152 -7.89 -21.12 8.39
N THR A 153 -7.63 -22.12 7.55
CA THR A 153 -6.67 -23.19 7.85
C THR A 153 -5.24 -22.68 8.01
N VAL A 154 -4.77 -21.81 7.12
CA VAL A 154 -3.39 -21.27 7.14
C VAL A 154 -3.14 -20.42 8.39
N PHE A 155 -4.13 -19.67 8.85
CA PHE A 155 -4.02 -18.78 10.01
C PHE A 155 -4.54 -19.38 11.32
N GLY A 156 -4.98 -20.65 11.32
CA GLY A 156 -5.48 -21.33 12.53
C GLY A 156 -6.77 -20.73 13.07
N ILE A 157 -7.66 -20.29 12.17
CA ILE A 157 -8.99 -19.77 12.50
C ILE A 157 -9.99 -20.93 12.46
N ASP A 158 -10.28 -21.50 13.62
CA ASP A 158 -11.03 -22.75 13.76
C ASP A 158 -12.34 -22.63 14.55
N THR A 159 -12.63 -21.46 15.13
CA THR A 159 -13.91 -21.22 15.82
C THR A 159 -14.95 -20.62 14.86
N PRO A 160 -16.24 -21.00 14.98
CA PRO A 160 -17.30 -20.49 14.11
C PRO A 160 -17.40 -18.96 14.09
N GLU A 161 -17.17 -18.31 15.23
CA GLU A 161 -17.23 -16.85 15.35
C GLU A 161 -16.10 -16.17 14.57
N ARG A 162 -14.89 -16.71 14.64
CA ARG A 162 -13.72 -16.17 13.92
C ARG A 162 -13.80 -16.43 12.43
N ILE A 163 -14.25 -17.62 12.02
CA ILE A 163 -14.52 -17.93 10.60
C ILE A 163 -15.59 -16.99 10.06
N GLY A 164 -16.68 -16.79 10.81
CA GLY A 164 -17.74 -15.85 10.45
C GLY A 164 -17.26 -14.41 10.30
N ALA A 165 -16.32 -13.96 11.13
CA ALA A 165 -15.71 -12.64 11.02
C ALA A 165 -14.91 -12.47 9.72
N VAL A 166 -14.11 -13.47 9.34
CA VAL A 166 -13.34 -13.48 8.07
C VAL A 166 -14.28 -13.52 6.87
N ALA A 167 -15.32 -14.37 6.91
CA ALA A 167 -16.35 -14.45 5.86
C ALA A 167 -17.08 -13.13 5.67
N LYS A 168 -17.53 -12.50 6.77
CA LYS A 168 -18.19 -11.18 6.72
C LYS A 168 -17.31 -10.11 6.09
N ALA A 169 -16.01 -10.09 6.41
CA ALA A 169 -15.08 -9.15 5.79
C ALA A 169 -14.88 -9.45 4.29
N ARG A 170 -14.73 -10.72 3.92
CA ARG A 170 -14.66 -11.16 2.50
C ARG A 170 -15.87 -10.66 1.71
N ASP A 171 -17.08 -10.84 2.25
CA ASP A 171 -18.31 -10.46 1.55
C ASP A 171 -18.39 -8.94 1.34
N VAL A 172 -18.04 -8.14 2.38
CA VAL A 172 -17.93 -6.68 2.25
C VAL A 172 -16.92 -6.30 1.15
N ILE A 173 -15.77 -6.96 1.10
CA ILE A 173 -14.72 -6.71 0.10
C ILE A 173 -15.19 -7.11 -1.30
N ALA A 174 -15.86 -8.25 -1.44
CA ALA A 174 -16.41 -8.76 -2.69
C ALA A 174 -17.46 -7.82 -3.29
N GLU A 175 -18.28 -7.18 -2.44
CA GLU A 175 -19.28 -6.21 -2.86
C GLU A 175 -18.72 -4.81 -3.16
N THR A 176 -17.54 -4.47 -2.62
CA THR A 176 -17.02 -3.09 -2.66
C THR A 176 -15.64 -2.98 -3.30
N LEU A 177 -14.59 -3.29 -2.54
CA LEU A 177 -13.20 -3.01 -2.88
C LEU A 177 -12.71 -3.87 -4.05
N ALA A 178 -13.18 -5.11 -4.18
CA ALA A 178 -12.80 -6.00 -5.28
C ALA A 178 -13.26 -5.48 -6.64
N PRO A 179 -14.57 -5.24 -6.89
CA PRO A 179 -15.02 -4.70 -8.17
C PRO A 179 -14.45 -3.31 -8.45
N PHE A 180 -14.29 -2.45 -7.44
CA PHE A 180 -13.60 -1.17 -7.62
C PHE A 180 -12.16 -1.36 -8.12
N THR A 181 -11.39 -2.24 -7.48
CA THR A 181 -9.99 -2.48 -7.85
C THR A 181 -9.88 -3.06 -9.25
N VAL A 182 -10.79 -3.97 -9.62
CA VAL A 182 -10.82 -4.58 -10.96
C VAL A 182 -11.20 -3.57 -12.03
N ASP A 183 -12.24 -2.74 -11.83
CA ASP A 183 -12.60 -1.65 -12.74
C ASP A 183 -11.43 -0.70 -12.97
N ALA A 184 -10.80 -0.26 -11.88
CA ALA A 184 -9.67 0.65 -11.95
C ALA A 184 -8.45 0.01 -12.63
N THR A 185 -8.21 -1.28 -12.40
CA THR A 185 -7.14 -2.05 -13.06
C THR A 185 -7.38 -2.16 -14.56
N ILE A 186 -8.62 -2.37 -15.02
CA ILE A 186 -8.95 -2.40 -16.45
C ILE A 186 -8.64 -1.04 -17.11
N ARG A 187 -8.97 0.08 -16.46
CA ARG A 187 -8.63 1.42 -16.96
C ARG A 187 -7.11 1.61 -17.03
N LEU A 188 -6.41 1.21 -15.97
CA LEU A 188 -4.95 1.26 -15.89
C LEU A 188 -4.29 0.44 -17.00
N LEU A 189 -4.77 -0.78 -17.24
CA LEU A 189 -4.28 -1.67 -18.30
C LEU A 189 -4.40 -1.06 -19.69
N ARG A 190 -5.48 -0.32 -19.98
CA ARG A 190 -5.61 0.39 -21.27
C ARG A 190 -4.47 1.40 -21.43
N GLY A 191 -4.14 2.14 -20.38
CA GLY A 191 -3.02 3.08 -20.38
C GLY A 191 -1.67 2.38 -20.57
N VAL A 192 -1.41 1.33 -19.78
CA VAL A 192 -0.14 0.57 -19.84
C VAL A 192 0.04 -0.08 -21.22
N ARG A 193 -1.01 -0.66 -21.81
CA ARG A 193 -0.97 -1.23 -23.16
C ARG A 193 -0.65 -0.17 -24.22
N SER A 194 -1.23 1.03 -24.10
CA SER A 194 -0.93 2.14 -25.00
C SER A 194 0.54 2.52 -24.95
N GLU A 195 1.11 2.61 -23.74
CA GLU A 195 2.51 2.96 -23.56
C GLU A 195 3.46 1.84 -24.03
N ILE A 196 3.14 0.58 -23.79
CA ILE A 196 3.89 -0.57 -24.34
C ILE A 196 3.83 -0.58 -25.88
N ALA A 197 2.71 -0.21 -26.49
CA ALA A 197 2.62 -0.11 -27.94
C ALA A 197 3.57 0.95 -28.51
N GLU A 198 3.80 2.04 -27.77
CA GLU A 198 4.77 3.09 -28.11
C GLU A 198 6.22 2.70 -27.75
N GLN A 199 6.39 1.91 -26.69
CA GLN A 199 7.67 1.43 -26.17
C GLN A 199 7.64 -0.10 -25.97
N PRO A 200 7.80 -0.92 -27.03
CA PRO A 200 7.62 -2.37 -26.95
C PRO A 200 8.57 -3.10 -26.00
N ASN A 201 9.67 -2.47 -25.60
CA ASN A 201 10.64 -3.03 -24.65
C ASN A 201 10.44 -2.50 -23.21
N ALA A 202 9.33 -1.81 -22.94
CA ALA A 202 9.00 -1.32 -21.61
C ALA A 202 8.83 -2.47 -20.62
N VAL A 203 9.34 -2.27 -19.40
CA VAL A 203 9.14 -3.21 -18.29
C VAL A 203 8.22 -2.56 -17.25
N VAL A 204 7.19 -3.29 -16.84
CA VAL A 204 6.20 -2.81 -15.88
C VAL A 204 6.61 -3.25 -14.47
N GLY A 205 7.05 -2.33 -13.63
CA GLY A 205 7.34 -2.57 -12.22
C GLY A 205 6.09 -2.41 -11.35
N ILE A 206 5.57 -3.52 -10.80
CA ILE A 206 4.45 -3.49 -9.85
C ILE A 206 5.00 -3.25 -8.44
N VAL A 207 4.74 -2.08 -7.88
CA VAL A 207 5.18 -1.72 -6.52
C VAL A 207 4.33 -2.49 -5.51
N TYR A 208 4.88 -3.57 -4.96
CA TYR A 208 4.07 -4.62 -4.35
C TYR A 208 3.38 -4.22 -3.03
N ARG A 209 3.94 -3.26 -2.29
CA ARG A 209 3.41 -2.82 -1.00
C ARG A 209 1.95 -2.41 -1.11
N ASP A 210 1.68 -1.47 -2.02
CA ASP A 210 0.39 -0.82 -2.19
C ASP A 210 -0.24 -1.12 -3.57
N GLY A 211 0.53 -1.62 -4.55
CA GLY A 211 0.09 -2.03 -5.89
C GLY A 211 0.01 -3.56 -6.11
N GLY A 212 0.30 -4.39 -5.10
CA GLY A 212 0.31 -5.85 -5.25
C GLY A 212 -1.03 -6.45 -5.71
N THR A 213 -2.16 -5.94 -5.21
CA THR A 213 -3.50 -6.35 -5.65
C THR A 213 -3.82 -5.93 -7.08
N ILE A 214 -3.32 -4.78 -7.52
CA ILE A 214 -3.40 -4.36 -8.93
C ILE A 214 -2.63 -5.37 -9.79
N GLY A 215 -1.41 -5.74 -9.38
CA GLY A 215 -0.60 -6.75 -10.06
C GLY A 215 -1.29 -8.11 -10.18
N MET A 216 -1.91 -8.59 -9.10
CA MET A 216 -2.68 -9.84 -9.11
C MET A 216 -3.91 -9.75 -10.00
N ALA A 217 -4.63 -8.61 -10.01
CA ALA A 217 -5.73 -8.39 -10.93
C ALA A 217 -5.26 -8.37 -12.40
N ILE A 218 -4.12 -7.71 -12.70
CA ILE A 218 -3.51 -7.72 -14.04
C ILE A 218 -3.23 -9.15 -14.50
N LYS A 219 -2.63 -9.99 -13.63
CA LYS A 219 -2.31 -11.38 -13.95
C LYS A 219 -3.54 -12.17 -14.39
N GLU A 220 -4.70 -11.94 -13.78
CA GLU A 220 -5.95 -12.64 -14.14
C GLU A 220 -6.64 -12.01 -15.36
N LEU A 221 -6.58 -10.70 -15.53
CA LEU A 221 -7.22 -9.97 -16.64
C LEU A 221 -6.43 -10.04 -17.96
N ASP A 222 -5.10 -10.13 -17.87
CA ASP A 222 -4.17 -10.15 -19.01
C ASP A 222 -2.88 -10.90 -18.63
N ALA A 223 -2.98 -12.23 -18.62
CA ALA A 223 -1.86 -13.10 -18.26
C ALA A 223 -0.64 -12.91 -19.19
N ASP A 224 -0.88 -12.71 -20.49
CA ASP A 224 0.19 -12.55 -21.49
C ASP A 224 1.01 -11.28 -21.23
N LEU A 225 0.35 -10.14 -20.99
CA LEU A 225 1.03 -8.88 -20.62
C LEU A 225 1.77 -9.03 -19.29
N TYR A 226 1.15 -9.69 -18.30
CA TYR A 226 1.76 -9.89 -17.00
C TYR A 226 3.07 -10.69 -17.11
N GLU A 227 3.03 -11.83 -17.81
CA GLU A 227 4.19 -12.70 -17.98
C GLU A 227 5.32 -12.02 -18.77
N SER A 228 4.96 -11.35 -19.86
CA SER A 228 5.93 -10.70 -20.76
C SER A 228 6.55 -9.44 -20.15
N HIS A 229 5.74 -8.53 -19.59
CA HIS A 229 6.18 -7.18 -19.20
C HIS A 229 6.24 -6.94 -17.68
N CYS A 230 5.40 -7.61 -16.87
CA CYS A 230 5.26 -7.24 -15.46
C CYS A 230 6.29 -7.92 -14.55
N ARG A 231 6.84 -7.14 -13.62
CA ARG A 231 7.81 -7.58 -12.62
C ARG A 231 7.41 -7.08 -11.23
N PRO A 232 7.25 -7.98 -10.24
CA PRO A 232 6.99 -7.56 -8.86
C PRO A 232 8.24 -6.86 -8.29
N VAL A 233 8.05 -5.67 -7.73
CA VAL A 233 9.10 -4.93 -7.04
C VAL A 233 8.73 -4.58 -5.61
N TYR A 234 9.57 -5.06 -4.71
CA TYR A 234 9.47 -4.86 -3.28
C TYR A 234 10.16 -3.57 -2.86
N LEU A 235 9.44 -2.46 -3.01
CA LEU A 235 9.91 -1.13 -2.65
C LEU A 235 8.96 -0.49 -1.64
N SER A 236 9.53 0.32 -0.76
CA SER A 236 8.80 1.26 0.07
C SER A 236 9.50 2.62 0.02
N ARG A 237 8.77 3.69 0.37
CA ARG A 237 9.35 5.03 0.53
C ARG A 237 10.57 5.03 1.45
N LYS A 238 10.58 4.16 2.46
CA LYS A 238 11.70 3.97 3.39
C LYS A 238 12.93 3.41 2.66
N THR A 239 12.76 2.38 1.85
CA THR A 239 13.89 1.74 1.14
C THR A 239 14.49 2.66 0.08
N THR A 240 13.65 3.39 -0.66
CA THR A 240 14.13 4.32 -1.71
C THR A 240 14.76 5.58 -1.11
N GLU A 241 14.27 6.08 0.03
CA GLU A 241 14.95 7.16 0.76
C GLU A 241 16.31 6.70 1.31
N ALA A 242 16.42 5.47 1.84
CA ALA A 242 17.70 4.92 2.30
C ALA A 242 18.74 4.87 1.16
N VAL A 243 18.32 4.56 -0.07
CA VAL A 243 19.19 4.60 -1.26
C VAL A 243 19.71 6.01 -1.52
N LEU A 244 18.86 7.03 -1.46
CA LEU A 244 19.30 8.41 -1.65
C LEU A 244 20.31 8.82 -0.58
N GLN A 245 20.01 8.56 0.70
CA GLN A 245 20.93 8.91 1.80
C GLN A 245 22.27 8.17 1.71
N ASP A 246 22.27 6.90 1.28
CA ASP A 246 23.51 6.14 1.00
C ASP A 246 24.36 6.83 -0.08
N GLN A 247 23.72 7.24 -1.18
CA GLN A 247 24.40 7.95 -2.27
C GLN A 247 24.88 9.35 -1.87
N GLU A 248 24.14 10.08 -1.04
CA GLU A 248 24.57 11.38 -0.49
C GLU A 248 25.81 11.20 0.41
N ASN A 249 25.77 10.22 1.31
CA ASN A 249 26.86 9.93 2.24
C ASN A 249 28.13 9.42 1.54
N ALA A 250 28.00 8.64 0.46
CA ALA A 250 29.12 8.01 -0.21
C ALA A 250 29.80 8.88 -1.29
N ALA A 251 29.07 9.81 -1.91
CA ALA A 251 29.52 10.49 -3.13
C ALA A 251 29.48 12.03 -3.06
N GLU A 252 29.24 12.62 -1.89
CA GLU A 252 29.03 14.08 -1.71
C GLU A 252 27.96 14.65 -2.68
N ARG A 253 27.04 13.80 -3.14
CA ARG A 253 25.96 14.17 -4.04
C ARG A 253 24.80 14.71 -3.20
N THR A 254 24.02 15.64 -3.77
CA THR A 254 22.77 16.12 -3.16
C THR A 254 21.62 15.92 -4.13
N PHE A 255 20.46 15.49 -3.63
CA PHE A 255 19.26 15.31 -4.44
C PHE A 255 18.23 16.39 -4.13
N SER A 256 18.35 17.54 -4.81
CA SER A 256 17.41 18.66 -4.64
C SER A 256 16.05 18.44 -5.32
N LEU A 257 16.04 17.78 -6.48
CA LEU A 257 14.82 17.55 -7.26
C LEU A 257 13.75 16.74 -6.51
N PRO A 258 14.07 15.61 -5.84
CA PRO A 258 13.05 14.84 -5.14
C PRO A 258 12.72 15.37 -3.73
N GLU A 259 13.28 16.49 -3.25
CA GLU A 259 13.25 16.87 -1.81
C GLU A 259 11.84 16.89 -1.22
N GLN A 260 10.84 17.43 -1.92
CA GLN A 260 9.44 17.45 -1.46
C GLN A 260 8.79 16.05 -1.30
N PHE A 261 9.41 15.02 -1.89
CA PHE A 261 8.96 13.64 -1.80
C PHE A 261 9.73 12.84 -0.74
N ARG A 262 10.77 13.43 -0.14
CA ARG A 262 11.63 12.76 0.84
C ARG A 262 11.03 12.80 2.22
N VAL A 263 11.28 11.74 2.98
CA VAL A 263 10.92 11.64 4.39
C VAL A 263 12.14 11.09 5.13
N ARG A 264 13.08 12.00 5.41
CA ARG A 264 14.48 11.68 5.75
C ARG A 264 14.62 10.88 7.04
N ASP A 265 13.66 10.96 7.95
CA ASP A 265 13.62 10.33 9.27
C ASP A 265 13.05 8.90 9.27
N LYS A 266 12.50 8.42 8.14
CA LYS A 266 11.89 7.09 8.06
C LYS A 266 12.85 5.90 7.92
N PRO A 267 13.96 5.99 7.15
CA PRO A 267 14.97 4.94 7.13
C PRO A 267 15.49 4.59 8.52
N ASP A 268 15.73 3.31 8.75
CA ASP A 268 16.53 2.92 9.92
C ASP A 268 17.98 3.33 9.59
N PRO A 269 18.66 4.11 10.44
CA PRO A 269 20.05 4.51 10.20
C PRO A 269 20.98 3.34 9.90
N ALA A 270 20.73 2.17 10.50
CA ALA A 270 21.53 0.96 10.26
C ALA A 270 21.34 0.37 8.85
N GLU A 271 20.21 0.67 8.18
CA GLU A 271 19.90 0.18 6.84
C GLU A 271 20.46 1.08 5.73
N ILE A 272 20.86 2.33 6.04
CA ILE A 272 21.33 3.28 5.03
C ILE A 272 22.62 2.81 4.36
N PRO A 273 23.72 2.48 5.06
CA PRO A 273 24.98 2.16 4.40
C PRO A 273 24.84 0.96 3.46
N GLY A 274 25.18 1.15 2.18
CA GLY A 274 25.08 0.15 1.11
C GLY A 274 23.67 -0.09 0.55
N ALA A 275 22.66 0.68 0.96
CA ALA A 275 21.28 0.54 0.48
C ALA A 275 21.16 0.67 -1.04
N SER A 276 21.96 1.55 -1.66
CA SER A 276 21.99 1.76 -3.12
C SER A 276 22.35 0.48 -3.85
N MET A 277 23.40 -0.21 -3.40
CA MET A 277 23.86 -1.46 -3.99
C MET A 277 22.86 -2.62 -3.76
N ARG A 278 22.32 -2.77 -2.54
CA ARG A 278 21.38 -3.85 -2.22
C ARG A 278 20.05 -3.69 -2.97
N THR A 279 19.51 -2.48 -3.03
CA THR A 279 18.27 -2.17 -3.76
C THR A 279 18.49 -2.23 -5.28
N GLY A 280 19.63 -1.75 -5.79
CA GLY A 280 19.97 -1.89 -7.20
C GLY A 280 20.05 -3.36 -7.64
N LYS A 281 20.65 -4.23 -6.81
CA LYS A 281 20.66 -5.69 -7.03
C LYS A 281 19.24 -6.26 -7.05
N HIS A 282 18.39 -5.86 -6.11
CA HIS A 282 16.99 -6.28 -6.07
C HIS A 282 16.28 -5.96 -7.39
N LEU A 283 16.35 -4.71 -7.82
CA LEU A 283 15.68 -4.24 -9.04
C LEU A 283 16.15 -5.01 -10.28
N VAL A 284 17.47 -5.18 -10.45
CA VAL A 284 18.02 -5.97 -11.57
C VAL A 284 17.60 -7.43 -11.50
N ARG A 285 17.61 -8.06 -10.31
CA ARG A 285 17.18 -9.46 -10.13
C ARG A 285 15.69 -9.66 -10.36
N SER A 286 14.87 -8.67 -10.01
CA SER A 286 13.44 -8.62 -10.36
C SER A 286 13.22 -8.40 -11.86
N GLY A 287 14.26 -8.18 -12.66
CA GLY A 287 14.14 -7.94 -14.11
C GLY A 287 13.86 -6.49 -14.48
N LEU A 288 14.00 -5.53 -13.56
CA LEU A 288 13.91 -4.11 -13.89
C LEU A 288 15.25 -3.58 -14.39
N PRO A 289 15.31 -2.98 -15.59
CA PRO A 289 16.54 -2.56 -16.25
C PRO A 289 17.08 -1.22 -15.70
N VAL A 290 17.16 -1.05 -14.39
CA VAL A 290 17.56 0.22 -13.73
C VAL A 290 19.01 0.65 -13.99
N THR A 291 19.81 -0.25 -14.57
CA THR A 291 21.21 0.02 -14.94
C THR A 291 21.41 0.19 -16.46
N THR A 292 20.35 0.03 -17.26
CA THR A 292 20.39 0.05 -18.72
C THR A 292 20.00 1.44 -19.24
N PRO A 293 20.93 2.17 -19.89
CA PRO A 293 20.62 3.46 -20.49
C PRO A 293 19.50 3.37 -21.54
N GLY A 294 18.55 4.29 -21.49
CA GLY A 294 17.46 4.37 -22.47
C GLY A 294 16.37 3.29 -22.32
N ALA A 295 16.48 2.40 -21.34
CA ALA A 295 15.36 1.53 -21.00
C ALA A 295 14.17 2.35 -20.47
N HIS A 296 12.97 1.79 -20.59
CA HIS A 296 11.75 2.43 -20.13
C HIS A 296 11.07 1.56 -19.07
N ILE A 297 10.75 2.17 -17.92
CA ILE A 297 10.14 1.49 -16.77
C ILE A 297 8.82 2.16 -16.45
N ILE A 298 7.74 1.39 -16.55
CA ILE A 298 6.39 1.83 -16.16
C ILE A 298 6.15 1.36 -14.74
N LEU A 299 5.88 2.27 -13.80
CA LEU A 299 5.59 1.91 -12.42
C LEU A 299 4.09 1.85 -12.17
N VAL A 300 3.61 0.76 -11.59
CA VAL A 300 2.21 0.57 -11.20
C VAL A 300 2.10 0.58 -9.69
N ASP A 301 1.24 1.47 -9.16
CA ASP A 301 1.03 1.67 -7.73
C ASP A 301 -0.41 2.20 -7.48
N SER A 302 -0.87 2.20 -6.23
CA SER A 302 -2.14 2.84 -5.84
C SER A 302 -1.99 4.28 -5.34
N GLY A 303 -0.76 4.71 -5.02
CA GLY A 303 -0.51 5.95 -4.27
C GLY A 303 -0.51 7.29 -5.04
N HIS A 304 -0.65 8.39 -4.29
CA HIS A 304 -1.00 9.74 -4.76
C HIS A 304 0.07 10.52 -5.51
N LYS A 305 1.30 10.58 -4.98
CA LYS A 305 2.29 11.59 -5.41
C LYS A 305 3.38 11.06 -6.34
N GLY A 306 3.43 9.75 -6.61
CA GLY A 306 4.53 9.13 -7.35
C GLY A 306 5.89 9.22 -6.65
N THR A 307 5.93 9.29 -5.31
CA THR A 307 7.17 9.41 -4.52
C THR A 307 8.24 8.36 -4.89
N ILE A 308 7.84 7.10 -5.06
CA ILE A 308 8.79 6.03 -5.40
C ILE A 308 9.38 6.25 -6.80
N GLN A 309 8.57 6.68 -7.77
CA GLN A 309 9.05 7.04 -9.11
C GLN A 309 10.11 8.13 -9.03
N GLU A 310 9.84 9.22 -8.30
CA GLU A 310 10.77 10.35 -8.23
C GLU A 310 12.07 10.02 -7.49
N GLN A 311 12.00 9.19 -6.45
CA GLN A 311 13.19 8.70 -5.77
C GLN A 311 14.00 7.73 -6.65
N LEU A 312 13.35 6.89 -7.47
CA LEU A 312 14.04 6.01 -8.42
C LEU A 312 14.66 6.80 -9.57
N ASN A 313 13.96 7.79 -10.14
CA ASN A 313 14.48 8.72 -11.14
C ASN A 313 15.80 9.35 -10.67
N ALA A 314 15.85 9.79 -9.41
CA ALA A 314 17.04 10.40 -8.82
C ALA A 314 18.17 9.37 -8.57
N ALA A 315 17.83 8.22 -7.98
CA ALA A 315 18.80 7.20 -7.58
C ALA A 315 19.39 6.40 -8.75
N PHE A 316 18.59 6.16 -9.79
CA PHE A 316 18.90 5.32 -10.94
C PHE A 316 18.51 6.01 -12.26
N PRO A 317 19.20 7.09 -12.67
CA PRO A 317 18.77 7.97 -13.77
C PRO A 317 19.04 7.43 -15.18
N LYS A 318 19.42 6.16 -15.34
CA LYS A 318 19.79 5.58 -16.64
C LYS A 318 18.57 5.24 -17.51
N PRO A 319 17.51 4.58 -16.99
CA PRO A 319 16.24 4.47 -17.67
C PRO A 319 15.40 5.75 -17.57
N THR A 320 14.33 5.80 -18.35
CA THR A 320 13.20 6.71 -18.17
C THR A 320 12.10 6.02 -17.36
N TYR A 321 11.31 6.80 -16.63
CA TYR A 321 10.23 6.29 -15.81
C TYR A 321 8.91 6.99 -16.13
N SER A 322 7.84 6.21 -16.14
CA SER A 322 6.47 6.69 -16.10
C SER A 322 5.70 5.99 -14.97
N GLY A 323 4.56 6.55 -14.60
CA GLY A 323 3.77 6.10 -13.45
C GLY A 323 2.29 5.98 -13.77
N HIS A 324 1.74 4.81 -13.50
CA HIS A 324 0.32 4.50 -13.62
C HIS A 324 -0.24 4.23 -12.22
N TYR A 325 -1.04 5.17 -11.73
CA TYR A 325 -1.57 5.18 -10.37
C TYR A 325 -3.09 5.01 -10.36
N LEU A 326 -3.65 4.38 -9.32
CA LEU A 326 -5.09 4.48 -9.09
C LEU A 326 -5.49 5.93 -8.84
N PHE A 327 -4.76 6.60 -7.94
CA PHE A 327 -4.99 7.98 -7.56
C PHE A 327 -3.72 8.78 -7.80
N HIS A 328 -3.80 9.87 -8.54
CA HIS A 328 -2.69 10.80 -8.71
C HIS A 328 -3.11 12.21 -8.32
N VAL A 329 -2.36 12.81 -7.40
CA VAL A 329 -2.42 14.23 -7.06
C VAL A 329 -1.01 14.79 -7.20
N GLN A 330 -0.83 15.66 -8.18
CA GLN A 330 0.46 16.25 -8.50
C GLN A 330 0.98 17.08 -7.32
N ALA A 331 2.26 16.89 -7.00
CA ALA A 331 2.94 17.75 -6.05
C ALA A 331 3.35 19.07 -6.72
N GLU A 332 3.32 20.18 -5.99
CA GLU A 332 3.55 21.54 -6.53
C GLU A 332 4.85 21.66 -7.34
N ARG A 333 5.93 21.01 -6.88
CA ARG A 333 7.26 21.07 -7.52
C ARG A 333 7.68 19.73 -8.11
N ASP A 334 6.73 18.96 -8.63
CA ASP A 334 7.03 17.68 -9.27
C ASP A 334 7.99 17.91 -10.45
N PRO A 335 9.19 17.30 -10.48
CA PRO A 335 10.14 17.49 -11.58
C PRO A 335 9.70 16.77 -12.86
N HIS A 336 8.76 15.82 -12.79
CA HIS A 336 8.24 15.06 -13.93
C HIS A 336 6.70 14.95 -13.87
N PRO A 337 5.97 16.08 -13.98
CA PRO A 337 4.51 16.09 -13.83
C PRO A 337 3.81 15.30 -14.94
N ASP A 338 4.30 15.40 -16.19
CA ASP A 338 3.71 14.74 -17.36
C ASP A 338 3.97 13.23 -17.43
N ALA A 339 4.85 12.70 -16.56
CA ALA A 339 5.22 11.29 -16.55
C ALA A 339 4.26 10.42 -15.71
N LYS A 340 3.16 10.98 -15.20
CA LYS A 340 2.27 10.30 -14.24
C LYS A 340 0.82 10.36 -14.69
N THR A 341 0.14 9.24 -14.63
CA THR A 341 -1.29 9.13 -14.95
C THR A 341 -2.05 8.51 -13.78
N GLY A 342 -3.16 9.15 -13.41
CA GLY A 342 -4.12 8.60 -12.45
C GLY A 342 -5.35 8.06 -13.19
N HIS A 343 -5.82 6.86 -12.83
CA HIS A 343 -6.85 6.13 -13.57
C HIS A 343 -8.24 6.16 -12.93
N VAL A 344 -8.32 6.42 -11.62
CA VAL A 344 -9.57 6.74 -10.91
C VAL A 344 -9.64 8.24 -10.62
N LEU A 345 -8.53 8.80 -10.14
CA LEU A 345 -8.38 10.22 -9.89
C LEU A 345 -7.05 10.68 -10.49
N HIS A 346 -7.07 11.77 -11.23
CA HIS A 346 -5.89 12.51 -11.63
C HIS A 346 -6.14 14.01 -11.39
N GLN A 347 -5.31 14.62 -10.55
CA GLN A 347 -5.37 16.05 -10.24
C GLN A 347 -4.01 16.68 -10.49
N SER A 348 -3.92 17.45 -11.57
CA SER A 348 -2.80 18.33 -11.93
C SER A 348 -3.35 19.69 -12.39
N PRO A 349 -2.50 20.73 -12.46
CA PRO A 349 -2.88 22.00 -13.07
C PRO A 349 -3.37 21.87 -14.52
N GLU A 350 -2.80 20.92 -15.27
CA GLU A 350 -3.05 20.71 -16.70
C GLU A 350 -4.23 19.77 -16.95
N ARG A 351 -4.49 18.83 -16.03
CA ARG A 351 -5.51 17.79 -16.20
C ARG A 351 -6.22 17.50 -14.88
N THR A 352 -7.55 17.45 -14.95
CA THR A 352 -8.38 16.96 -13.85
C THR A 352 -9.28 15.86 -14.38
N PHE A 353 -9.24 14.70 -13.74
CA PHE A 353 -10.10 13.55 -14.01
C PHE A 353 -10.54 12.91 -12.69
N PRO A 354 -11.84 12.63 -12.50
CA PRO A 354 -12.97 13.10 -13.32
C PRO A 354 -13.05 14.64 -13.37
N ALA A 355 -13.61 15.19 -14.44
CA ALA A 355 -13.66 16.63 -14.67
C ALA A 355 -14.78 17.30 -13.87
N GLU A 356 -15.88 16.58 -13.66
CA GLU A 356 -17.06 16.99 -12.93
C GLU A 356 -16.73 17.21 -11.46
N ALA A 357 -17.05 18.39 -10.94
CA ALA A 357 -16.60 18.78 -9.60
C ALA A 357 -17.29 18.01 -8.47
N ASP A 358 -18.49 17.49 -8.72
CA ASP A 358 -19.33 16.72 -7.82
C ASP A 358 -19.16 15.20 -7.97
N ASP A 359 -18.28 14.75 -8.87
CA ASP A 359 -18.01 13.32 -9.03
C ASP A 359 -17.50 12.71 -7.70
N PRO A 360 -18.13 11.63 -7.21
CA PRO A 360 -17.74 10.98 -5.97
C PRO A 360 -16.25 10.58 -5.90
N ALA A 361 -15.61 10.23 -7.03
CA ALA A 361 -14.21 9.80 -7.06
C ALA A 361 -13.22 10.91 -6.67
N ARG A 362 -13.64 12.18 -6.67
CA ARG A 362 -12.81 13.29 -6.14
C ARG A 362 -12.53 13.17 -4.65
N ILE A 363 -13.29 12.35 -3.92
CA ILE A 363 -13.02 12.05 -2.51
C ILE A 363 -11.62 11.48 -2.30
N TYR A 364 -11.06 10.77 -3.29
CA TYR A 364 -9.73 10.20 -3.21
C TYR A 364 -8.60 11.23 -3.31
N ALA A 365 -8.91 12.52 -3.48
CA ALA A 365 -7.93 13.58 -3.29
C ALA A 365 -7.53 13.70 -1.81
N GLU A 366 -8.44 13.31 -0.92
CA GLU A 366 -8.20 13.26 0.52
C GLU A 366 -7.42 11.99 0.89
N LYS A 367 -6.58 12.11 1.92
CA LYS A 367 -5.70 11.02 2.37
C LYS A 367 -6.47 9.83 2.95
N ASP A 368 -7.44 10.07 3.83
CA ASP A 368 -8.17 9.03 4.55
C ASP A 368 -8.96 8.08 3.62
N PRO A 369 -9.73 8.59 2.63
CA PRO A 369 -10.39 7.75 1.62
C PRO A 369 -9.44 6.86 0.82
N ALA A 370 -8.27 7.38 0.46
CA ALA A 370 -7.30 6.64 -0.33
C ALA A 370 -6.64 5.50 0.45
N VAL A 371 -6.31 5.73 1.72
CA VAL A 371 -5.66 4.71 2.55
C VAL A 371 -6.60 3.58 2.95
N VAL A 372 -7.89 3.64 2.61
CA VAL A 372 -8.81 2.50 2.70
C VAL A 372 -8.27 1.33 1.87
N PHE A 373 -7.86 1.59 0.63
CA PHE A 373 -7.30 0.57 -0.26
C PHE A 373 -5.92 0.13 0.23
N GLU A 374 -5.06 1.08 0.59
CA GLU A 374 -3.72 0.76 1.10
C GLU A 374 -3.79 -0.13 2.35
N HIS A 375 -4.71 0.12 3.28
CA HIS A 375 -4.76 -0.63 4.54
C HIS A 375 -5.52 -1.95 4.44
N LEU A 376 -6.59 -2.03 3.64
CA LEU A 376 -7.42 -3.24 3.52
C LEU A 376 -6.93 -4.22 2.46
N LEU A 377 -6.27 -3.75 1.39
CA LEU A 377 -5.90 -4.59 0.25
C LEU A 377 -4.41 -4.93 0.17
N ARG A 378 -3.56 -4.33 1.00
CA ARG A 378 -2.14 -4.68 1.03
C ARG A 378 -1.92 -6.10 1.57
N GLY A 379 -0.88 -6.75 1.07
CA GLY A 379 -0.53 -8.11 1.48
C GLY A 379 0.20 -8.16 2.81
N ILE A 380 0.05 -9.27 3.53
CA ILE A 380 0.69 -9.48 4.83
C ILE A 380 2.22 -9.54 4.76
N MET A 381 2.79 -9.73 3.58
CA MET A 381 4.24 -9.72 3.33
C MET A 381 4.67 -8.57 2.39
N SER A 382 3.77 -7.63 2.08
CA SER A 382 4.02 -6.61 1.06
C SER A 382 4.96 -5.49 1.52
N THR A 383 5.11 -5.29 2.83
CA THR A 383 6.03 -4.30 3.39
C THR A 383 7.48 -4.80 3.40
N THR A 384 8.37 -4.03 2.77
CA THR A 384 9.82 -4.28 2.70
C THR A 384 10.58 -3.29 3.58
N HIS A 385 11.39 -3.81 4.50
CA HIS A 385 12.19 -3.00 5.41
C HIS A 385 13.57 -2.65 4.86
N GLY A 386 14.03 -3.42 3.88
CA GLY A 386 15.35 -3.31 3.28
C GLY A 386 15.59 -4.48 2.33
N HIS A 387 16.82 -4.58 1.85
CA HIS A 387 17.28 -5.70 1.02
C HIS A 387 18.53 -6.28 1.65
N ASP A 388 18.71 -7.60 1.60
CA ASP A 388 19.93 -8.25 2.06
C ASP A 388 21.10 -8.02 1.08
N ASN A 389 22.29 -8.54 1.39
CA ASN A 389 23.48 -8.38 0.54
C ASN A 389 23.36 -9.02 -0.86
N ARG A 390 22.38 -9.91 -1.04
CA ARG A 390 22.05 -10.53 -2.33
C ARG A 390 20.97 -9.74 -3.07
N GLY A 391 20.41 -8.70 -2.47
CA GLY A 391 19.28 -7.96 -3.01
C GLY A 391 17.95 -8.69 -2.82
N SER A 392 17.87 -9.67 -1.91
CA SER A 392 16.58 -10.28 -1.55
C SER A 392 15.83 -9.36 -0.59
N PRO A 393 14.52 -9.13 -0.77
CA PRO A 393 13.74 -8.29 0.12
C PRO A 393 13.69 -8.86 1.53
N ILE A 394 13.85 -7.98 2.53
CA ILE A 394 13.69 -8.30 3.94
C ILE A 394 12.26 -7.95 4.33
N HIS A 395 11.45 -8.99 4.52
CA HIS A 395 10.05 -8.87 4.91
C HIS A 395 9.89 -9.09 6.40
N ALA A 396 8.97 -8.33 7.01
CA ALA A 396 8.32 -8.73 8.24
C ALA A 396 6.84 -8.93 7.94
N ARG A 397 6.23 -9.91 8.61
CA ARG A 397 4.78 -10.06 8.53
C ARG A 397 4.14 -8.79 9.09
N GLU A 398 3.38 -8.12 8.25
CA GLU A 398 2.61 -6.96 8.65
C GLU A 398 1.39 -7.39 9.47
N ILE A 399 1.16 -6.68 10.57
CA ILE A 399 0.00 -6.86 11.43
C ILE A 399 -0.77 -5.53 11.42
N PRO A 400 -2.06 -5.50 11.06
CA PRO A 400 -2.87 -4.30 11.13
C PRO A 400 -2.88 -3.75 12.56
N SER A 401 -2.30 -2.55 12.75
CA SER A 401 -2.19 -1.94 14.06
C SER A 401 -3.55 -1.68 14.67
N LEU A 402 -3.71 -2.07 15.95
CA LEU A 402 -4.81 -1.62 16.81
C LEU A 402 -4.38 -0.42 17.67
N ASP A 403 -3.07 -0.15 17.74
CA ASP A 403 -2.50 0.91 18.58
C ASP A 403 -2.63 2.30 17.97
N GLN A 404 -2.97 2.33 16.68
CA GLN A 404 -3.13 3.53 15.86
C GLN A 404 -4.59 3.77 15.44
N ILE A 405 -5.54 3.06 16.06
CA ILE A 405 -6.98 3.17 15.81
C ILE A 405 -7.68 3.48 17.14
N ASN A 406 -8.69 4.36 17.09
CA ASN A 406 -9.52 4.64 18.25
C ASN A 406 -10.23 3.35 18.70
N PRO A 407 -10.02 2.87 19.94
CA PRO A 407 -10.58 1.59 20.37
C PRO A 407 -12.12 1.55 20.38
N LEU A 408 -12.80 2.70 20.44
CA LEU A 408 -14.26 2.75 20.41
C LEU A 408 -14.90 2.44 19.06
N VAL A 409 -14.13 2.53 17.96
CA VAL A 409 -14.65 2.28 16.61
C VAL A 409 -14.26 0.91 16.07
N VAL A 410 -13.43 0.16 16.81
CA VAL A 410 -13.04 -1.20 16.42
C VAL A 410 -14.20 -2.15 16.71
N ALA A 411 -14.72 -2.80 15.68
CA ALA A 411 -15.76 -3.80 15.81
C ALA A 411 -15.21 -5.02 16.59
N PRO A 412 -15.93 -5.56 17.59
CA PRO A 412 -15.42 -6.63 18.45
C PRO A 412 -14.93 -7.86 17.68
N GLU A 413 -15.59 -8.23 16.59
CA GLU A 413 -15.22 -9.35 15.73
C GLU A 413 -13.85 -9.16 15.03
N TYR A 414 -13.37 -7.92 14.91
CA TYR A 414 -12.10 -7.56 14.26
C TYR A 414 -10.99 -7.16 15.24
N ALA A 415 -11.21 -7.35 16.55
CA ALA A 415 -10.22 -7.07 17.58
C ALA A 415 -9.14 -8.17 17.67
N ASP A 416 -9.44 -9.40 17.24
CA ASP A 416 -8.49 -10.51 17.29
C ASP A 416 -7.38 -10.37 16.23
N ARG A 417 -6.12 -10.49 16.66
CA ARG A 417 -4.95 -10.34 15.78
C ARG A 417 -4.89 -11.39 14.67
N GLY A 418 -5.27 -12.64 14.95
CA GLY A 418 -5.29 -13.71 13.96
C GLY A 418 -6.32 -13.46 12.88
N VAL A 419 -7.54 -13.08 13.28
CA VAL A 419 -8.62 -12.70 12.37
C VAL A 419 -8.20 -11.54 11.46
N ARG A 420 -7.54 -10.50 12.01
CA ARG A 420 -7.08 -9.35 11.20
C ARG A 420 -6.09 -9.74 10.11
N ILE A 421 -5.15 -10.62 10.41
CA ILE A 421 -4.17 -11.11 9.43
C ILE A 421 -4.86 -11.96 8.36
N ALA A 422 -5.80 -12.84 8.76
CA ALA A 422 -6.61 -13.62 7.84
C ALA A 422 -7.45 -12.73 6.90
N ILE A 423 -8.02 -11.65 7.42
CA ILE A 423 -8.80 -10.68 6.64
C ILE A 423 -7.94 -10.00 5.56
N MET A 424 -6.68 -9.65 5.86
CA MET A 424 -5.78 -9.09 4.85
C MET A 424 -5.49 -10.08 3.72
N ASP A 425 -5.32 -11.37 4.01
CA ASP A 425 -5.04 -12.38 2.99
C ASP A 425 -6.27 -12.67 2.12
N ILE A 426 -7.45 -12.87 2.74
CA ILE A 426 -8.69 -13.11 1.98
C ILE A 426 -9.08 -11.88 1.15
N ALA A 427 -8.74 -10.66 1.58
CA ALA A 427 -8.98 -9.44 0.81
C ALA A 427 -8.30 -9.52 -0.58
N GLN A 428 -7.03 -9.92 -0.60
CA GLN A 428 -6.25 -10.08 -1.82
C GLN A 428 -6.84 -11.16 -2.73
N ARG A 429 -7.16 -12.32 -2.14
CA ARG A 429 -7.78 -13.45 -2.86
C ARG A 429 -9.14 -13.08 -3.46
N THR A 430 -9.91 -12.24 -2.77
CA THR A 430 -11.22 -11.76 -3.23
C THR A 430 -11.07 -10.86 -4.46
N VAL A 431 -10.08 -9.97 -4.49
CA VAL A 431 -9.75 -9.16 -5.69
C VAL A 431 -9.36 -10.08 -6.85
N THR A 432 -8.50 -11.06 -6.61
CA THR A 432 -8.07 -12.04 -7.64
C THR A 432 -9.26 -12.86 -8.16
N ASN A 433 -10.15 -13.34 -7.30
CA ASN A 433 -11.34 -14.08 -7.72
C ASN A 433 -12.26 -13.20 -8.58
N CYS A 434 -12.48 -11.95 -8.17
CA CYS A 434 -13.25 -10.98 -8.95
C CYS A 434 -12.61 -10.75 -10.34
N ALA A 435 -11.30 -10.52 -10.41
CA ALA A 435 -10.58 -10.31 -11.66
C ALA A 435 -10.70 -11.52 -12.61
N ARG A 436 -10.52 -12.74 -12.08
CA ARG A 436 -10.69 -13.98 -12.83
C ARG A 436 -12.10 -14.14 -13.37
N THR A 437 -13.11 -13.88 -12.53
CA THR A 437 -14.52 -13.92 -12.94
C THR A 437 -14.81 -12.94 -14.07
N ILE A 438 -14.27 -11.72 -13.99
CA ILE A 438 -14.40 -10.73 -15.07
C ILE A 438 -13.72 -11.21 -16.37
N ALA A 439 -12.52 -11.80 -16.28
CA ALA A 439 -11.84 -12.37 -17.44
C ALA A 439 -12.62 -13.55 -18.07
N GLU A 440 -13.23 -14.40 -17.24
CA GLU A 440 -14.09 -15.50 -17.69
C GLU A 440 -15.36 -14.98 -18.41
N LEU A 441 -15.99 -13.92 -17.90
CA LEU A 441 -17.15 -13.27 -18.53
C LEU A 441 -16.76 -12.62 -19.87
N ASP A 442 -15.64 -11.91 -19.92
CA ASP A 442 -15.12 -11.27 -21.13
C ASP A 442 -14.86 -12.32 -22.24
N LYS A 443 -14.16 -13.41 -21.89
CA LYS A 443 -13.89 -14.54 -22.80
C LYS A 443 -15.16 -15.22 -23.30
N ALA A 444 -16.22 -15.25 -22.49
CA ALA A 444 -17.52 -15.78 -22.88
C ALA A 444 -18.37 -14.81 -23.73
N GLY A 445 -17.88 -13.58 -23.99
CA GLY A 445 -18.62 -12.56 -24.71
C GLY A 445 -19.78 -11.96 -23.91
N ILE A 446 -19.76 -12.09 -22.58
CA ILE A 446 -20.80 -11.57 -21.69
C ILE A 446 -20.43 -10.15 -21.26
N ASP A 447 -21.29 -9.17 -21.55
CA ASP A 447 -21.07 -7.80 -21.09
C ASP A 447 -21.19 -7.70 -19.56
N TYR A 448 -20.08 -7.36 -18.91
CA TYR A 448 -19.94 -7.15 -17.47
C TYR A 448 -19.73 -5.68 -17.10
N GLN A 449 -19.40 -4.82 -18.07
CA GLN A 449 -18.92 -3.45 -17.81
C GLN A 449 -19.95 -2.60 -17.05
N PRO A 450 -21.27 -2.63 -17.37
CA PRO A 450 -22.26 -1.85 -16.63
C PRO A 450 -22.33 -2.22 -15.13
N ASN A 451 -22.32 -3.51 -14.83
CA ASN A 451 -22.41 -4.01 -13.44
C ASN A 451 -21.14 -3.67 -12.66
N LEU A 452 -19.97 -3.91 -13.25
CA LEU A 452 -18.68 -3.63 -12.62
C LEU A 452 -18.51 -2.14 -12.33
N ALA A 453 -18.85 -1.27 -13.30
CA ALA A 453 -18.80 0.17 -13.12
C ALA A 453 -19.75 0.67 -12.02
N GLU A 454 -20.96 0.10 -11.94
CA GLU A 454 -21.92 0.45 -10.88
C GLU A 454 -21.43 0.03 -9.49
N GLN A 455 -20.84 -1.15 -9.36
CA GLN A 455 -20.23 -1.62 -8.11
C GLN A 455 -19.04 -0.72 -7.70
N ALA A 456 -18.20 -0.31 -8.65
CA ALA A 456 -17.10 0.61 -8.40
C ALA A 456 -17.60 2.01 -7.93
N ARG A 457 -18.69 2.51 -8.52
CA ARG A 457 -19.37 3.75 -8.07
C ARG A 457 -19.93 3.59 -6.66
N THR A 458 -20.61 2.49 -6.38
CA THR A 458 -21.17 2.16 -5.06
C THR A 458 -20.07 2.11 -3.99
N CYS A 459 -18.94 1.47 -4.27
CA CYS A 459 -17.77 1.47 -3.39
C CYS A 459 -17.30 2.89 -3.08
N THR A 460 -17.17 3.75 -4.10
CA THR A 460 -16.74 5.14 -3.93
C THR A 460 -17.71 5.95 -3.06
N GLN A 461 -19.02 5.74 -3.22
CA GLN A 461 -20.02 6.36 -2.36
C GLN A 461 -19.93 5.87 -0.91
N ARG A 462 -19.71 4.56 -0.69
CA ARG A 462 -19.50 3.98 0.65
C ARG A 462 -18.25 4.56 1.33
N VAL A 463 -17.12 4.65 0.61
CA VAL A 463 -15.90 5.29 1.12
C VAL A 463 -16.14 6.75 1.49
N ARG A 464 -16.83 7.51 0.62
CA ARG A 464 -17.15 8.91 0.90
C ARG A 464 -18.05 9.08 2.12
N SER A 465 -19.05 8.23 2.26
CA SER A 465 -19.95 8.22 3.42
C SER A 465 -19.17 7.95 4.72
N TRP A 466 -18.28 6.95 4.70
CA TRP A 466 -17.40 6.60 5.82
C TRP A 466 -16.41 7.72 6.18
N ALA A 467 -15.80 8.35 5.18
CA ALA A 467 -14.81 9.40 5.39
C ALA A 467 -15.41 10.64 6.07
N HIS A 468 -16.62 11.02 5.67
CA HIS A 468 -17.33 12.16 6.24
C HIS A 468 -18.20 11.81 7.47
N GLY A 469 -18.22 10.55 7.90
CA GLY A 469 -18.98 10.13 9.08
C GLY A 469 -20.49 10.27 8.92
N HIS A 470 -21.03 10.07 7.71
CA HIS A 470 -22.47 10.13 7.48
C HIS A 470 -23.16 8.87 8.03
N ASP A 471 -24.25 9.07 8.78
CA ASP A 471 -25.07 7.99 9.36
C ASP A 471 -25.74 7.08 8.31
N THR A 472 -25.73 7.48 7.03
CA THR A 472 -26.28 6.71 5.90
C THR A 472 -25.26 5.74 5.28
N GLY A 473 -24.05 5.63 5.84
CA GLY A 473 -23.04 4.67 5.38
C GLY A 473 -23.47 3.21 5.57
N ASP A 474 -22.92 2.33 4.74
CA ASP A 474 -23.11 0.89 4.90
C ASP A 474 -22.47 0.42 6.22
N PRO A 475 -23.24 -0.12 7.18
CA PRO A 475 -22.71 -0.44 8.52
C PRO A 475 -21.62 -1.51 8.50
N ALA A 476 -21.68 -2.46 7.58
CA ALA A 476 -20.70 -3.53 7.48
C ALA A 476 -19.38 -3.01 6.92
N PHE A 477 -19.43 -2.16 5.89
CA PHE A 477 -18.28 -1.44 5.36
C PHE A 477 -17.65 -0.54 6.42
N ASN A 478 -18.46 0.26 7.13
CA ASN A 478 -17.96 1.17 8.16
C ASN A 478 -17.26 0.40 9.29
N ALA A 479 -17.86 -0.69 9.78
CA ALA A 479 -17.26 -1.54 10.81
C ALA A 479 -15.90 -2.11 10.36
N LEU A 480 -15.78 -2.54 9.11
CA LEU A 480 -14.52 -3.02 8.55
C LEU A 480 -13.49 -1.87 8.39
N ALA A 481 -13.89 -0.76 7.76
CA ALA A 481 -13.01 0.37 7.52
C ALA A 481 -12.51 1.02 8.82
N ASP A 482 -13.39 1.27 9.80
CA ASP A 482 -13.00 1.83 11.10
C ASP A 482 -12.09 0.88 11.89
N SER A 483 -12.21 -0.43 11.68
CA SER A 483 -11.38 -1.42 12.35
C SER A 483 -9.98 -1.55 11.75
N PHE A 484 -9.75 -1.16 10.50
CA PHE A 484 -8.47 -1.40 9.80
C PHE A 484 -7.77 -0.14 9.31
N VAL A 485 -8.52 0.90 8.99
CA VAL A 485 -7.99 2.11 8.36
C VAL A 485 -7.52 3.09 9.44
N ARG A 486 -6.21 3.33 9.45
CA ARG A 486 -5.60 4.37 10.28
C ARG A 486 -5.86 5.72 9.64
N ARG A 487 -6.68 6.54 10.31
CA ARG A 487 -7.05 7.90 9.88
C ARG A 487 -5.90 8.88 10.08
N ALA A 488 -6.10 10.14 9.68
CA ALA A 488 -5.12 11.20 9.77
C ALA A 488 -4.54 11.41 11.19
N ASP A 489 -5.29 11.06 12.23
CA ASP A 489 -4.92 11.22 13.64
C ASP A 489 -4.20 10.02 14.26
N LYS A 490 -3.76 9.05 13.44
CA LYS A 490 -3.12 7.79 13.87
C LYS A 490 -1.93 7.94 14.82
N ASP A 491 -1.21 9.06 14.76
CA ASP A 491 -0.03 9.32 15.58
C ASP A 491 -0.40 9.94 16.95
N LEU A 492 -1.63 10.43 17.09
CA LEU A 492 -2.21 10.95 18.34
C LEU A 492 -2.86 9.87 19.19
N ILE A 493 -3.38 8.81 18.56
CA ILE A 493 -3.98 7.66 19.24
C ILE A 493 -3.04 7.03 20.30
N PRO A 494 -1.78 6.65 19.98
CA PRO A 494 -0.89 6.06 20.98
C PRO A 494 -0.51 7.05 22.09
N ARG A 495 -0.41 8.35 21.77
CA ARG A 495 -0.17 9.41 22.76
C ARG A 495 -1.32 9.54 23.74
N LEU A 496 -2.56 9.65 23.24
CA LEU A 496 -3.76 9.69 24.09
C LEU A 496 -3.87 8.44 24.96
N ARG A 497 -3.59 7.27 24.39
CA ARG A 497 -3.61 6.01 25.13
C ARG A 497 -2.61 6.03 26.28
N ALA A 498 -1.36 6.45 26.03
CA ALA A 498 -0.34 6.55 27.07
C ALA A 498 -0.81 7.48 28.20
N VAL A 499 -1.39 8.64 27.88
CA VAL A 499 -1.91 9.58 28.88
C VAL A 499 -3.07 9.00 29.69
N ILE A 500 -4.02 8.31 29.05
CA ILE A 500 -5.13 7.64 29.74
C ILE A 500 -4.61 6.57 30.72
N THR A 501 -3.60 5.82 30.29
CA THR A 501 -2.93 4.80 31.12
C THR A 501 -2.20 5.45 32.30
N ASP A 502 -1.43 6.51 32.06
CA ASP A 502 -0.67 7.22 33.10
C ASP A 502 -1.58 7.90 34.14
N LEU A 503 -2.76 8.36 33.72
CA LEU A 503 -3.78 8.93 34.60
C LEU A 503 -4.58 7.88 35.38
N GLU A 504 -4.37 6.58 35.11
CA GLU A 504 -5.11 5.46 35.70
C GLU A 504 -6.64 5.66 35.63
N LEU A 505 -7.14 6.20 34.51
CA LEU A 505 -8.56 6.51 34.37
C LEU A 505 -9.41 5.23 34.43
N GLY A 506 -10.43 5.24 35.31
CA GLY A 506 -11.44 4.17 35.33
C GLY A 506 -12.20 4.06 33.98
N GLU A 507 -12.85 2.92 33.75
CA GLU A 507 -13.51 2.59 32.47
C GLU A 507 -14.44 3.69 31.94
N ALA A 508 -15.26 4.28 32.83
CA ALA A 508 -16.18 5.36 32.46
C ALA A 508 -15.44 6.63 32.00
N ALA A 509 -14.35 7.01 32.68
CA ALA A 509 -13.53 8.17 32.32
C ALA A 509 -12.72 7.93 31.05
N THR A 510 -12.15 6.73 30.88
CA THR A 510 -11.50 6.29 29.65
C THR A 510 -12.46 6.37 28.46
N THR A 511 -13.67 5.84 28.61
CA THR A 511 -14.71 5.90 27.56
C THR A 511 -15.09 7.33 27.25
N ALA A 512 -15.26 8.19 28.27
CA ALA A 512 -15.57 9.60 28.07
C ALA A 512 -14.45 10.35 27.33
N ALA A 513 -13.19 10.05 27.64
CA ALA A 513 -12.03 10.65 26.96
C ALA A 513 -12.01 10.29 25.46
N TRP A 514 -12.18 9.01 25.12
CA TRP A 514 -12.23 8.58 23.71
C TRP A 514 -13.44 9.13 22.96
N ARG A 515 -14.62 9.20 23.58
CA ARG A 515 -15.82 9.81 22.96
C ARG A 515 -15.63 11.30 22.72
N GLY A 516 -15.06 12.01 23.69
CA GLY A 516 -14.72 13.43 23.56
C GLY A 516 -13.75 13.64 22.40
N TYR A 517 -12.67 12.87 22.37
CA TYR A 517 -11.66 12.91 21.31
C TYR A 517 -12.24 12.64 19.92
N GLN A 518 -13.14 11.67 19.77
CA GLN A 518 -13.70 11.27 18.47
C GLN A 518 -14.45 12.41 17.77
N GLN A 519 -15.10 13.30 18.52
CA GLN A 519 -15.93 14.38 17.98
C GLN A 519 -15.15 15.65 17.61
N LEU A 520 -13.84 15.66 17.84
CA LEU A 520 -12.98 16.81 17.61
C LEU A 520 -12.44 16.85 16.17
N SER A 521 -12.22 18.06 15.67
CA SER A 521 -11.42 18.27 14.46
C SER A 521 -9.98 17.78 14.67
N LEU A 522 -9.22 17.50 13.61
CA LEU A 522 -7.82 17.07 13.75
C LEU A 522 -6.97 18.07 14.55
N ALA A 523 -7.16 19.38 14.31
CA ALA A 523 -6.46 20.43 15.05
C ALA A 523 -6.86 20.48 16.53
N ASP A 524 -8.12 20.18 16.86
CA ASP A 524 -8.58 20.13 18.24
C ASP A 524 -8.19 18.82 18.95
N LYS A 525 -8.05 17.71 18.21
CA LYS A 525 -7.51 16.44 18.70
C LYS A 525 -6.07 16.61 19.19
N GLU A 526 -5.23 17.29 18.42
CA GLU A 526 -3.85 17.61 18.83
C GLU A 526 -3.85 18.38 20.16
N ARG A 527 -4.58 19.51 20.21
CA ARG A 527 -4.69 20.35 21.41
C ARG A 527 -5.23 19.58 22.61
N TYR A 528 -6.21 18.70 22.40
CA TYR A 528 -6.79 17.87 23.45
C TYR A 528 -5.76 16.90 24.04
N VAL A 529 -4.97 16.23 23.19
CA VAL A 529 -3.90 15.34 23.64
C VAL A 529 -2.81 16.13 24.37
N GLU A 530 -2.35 17.25 23.83
CA GLU A 530 -1.37 18.13 24.48
C GLU A 530 -1.84 18.62 25.86
N GLN A 531 -3.11 19.00 25.99
CA GLN A 531 -3.69 19.44 27.27
C GLN A 531 -3.67 18.31 28.30
N LEU A 532 -4.04 17.10 27.91
CA LEU A 532 -3.98 15.95 28.82
C LEU A 532 -2.52 15.59 29.16
N GLU A 533 -1.59 15.64 28.22
CA GLU A 533 -0.15 15.44 28.47
C GLU A 533 0.42 16.46 29.47
N LEU A 534 -0.06 17.70 29.47
CA LEU A 534 0.33 18.71 30.45
C LEU A 534 -0.20 18.40 31.86
N THR A 535 -1.38 17.77 31.96
CA THR A 535 -1.94 17.36 33.26
C THR A 535 -1.14 16.22 33.90
N THR A 536 -0.58 15.28 33.12
CA THR A 536 0.28 14.20 33.64
C THR A 536 1.69 14.67 34.00
N ARG A 537 2.21 15.71 33.32
CA ARG A 537 3.54 16.26 33.56
C ARG A 537 3.65 17.22 34.75
N SER A 538 2.55 17.60 35.40
CA SER A 538 2.60 18.46 36.59
C SER A 538 2.66 17.62 37.88
N PRO A 539 3.84 17.33 38.45
CA PRO A 539 3.92 16.81 39.80
C PRO A 539 3.62 17.95 40.76
N GLY A 540 2.43 17.94 41.35
CA GLY A 540 2.16 18.60 42.61
C GLY A 540 2.94 17.92 43.74
N SER A 541 4.27 17.98 43.73
CA SER A 541 5.06 17.94 44.96
C SER A 541 5.06 19.36 45.51
N ALA A 542 4.01 19.71 46.25
CA ALA A 542 4.14 20.79 47.22
C ALA A 542 5.31 20.40 48.16
N PRO A 543 6.30 21.28 48.40
CA PRO A 543 7.25 21.04 49.47
C PRO A 543 6.44 20.85 50.77
N PRO A 544 6.78 19.88 51.64
CA PRO A 544 6.12 19.76 52.92
C PRO A 544 6.16 21.11 53.62
N GLU A 545 4.99 21.63 53.99
CA GLU A 545 4.85 22.86 54.76
C GLU A 545 5.80 22.82 55.96
N GLY A 546 6.53 23.94 56.12
CA GLY A 546 7.60 24.07 57.08
C GLY A 546 7.21 23.60 58.47
N THR A 547 8.11 22.81 59.06
CA THR A 547 8.12 22.56 60.50
C THR A 547 8.26 23.91 61.21
N PRO A 548 7.40 24.27 62.18
CA PRO A 548 7.59 25.48 62.95
C PRO A 548 8.78 25.27 63.87
N HIS A 549 9.84 26.05 63.69
CA HIS A 549 10.90 26.19 64.68
C HIS A 549 10.32 26.92 65.90
N GLY A 550 10.07 26.15 66.95
CA GLY A 550 10.02 26.61 68.34
C GLY A 550 11.36 26.39 69.03
#